data_AF-X1QMK3-F1
#
_entry.id   AF-X1QMK3-F1
#
_cell.length_a   1.000
_cell.length_b   1.000
_cell.length_c   1.000
_cell.angle_alpha   90.00
_cell.angle_beta   90.00
_cell.angle_gamma   90.00
#
_symmetry.space_group_name_H-M   'P 1'
#
loop_
_entity.id
_entity.type
_entity.pdbx_description
1 polymer ?
#
loop_
_entity_poly.entity_id
_entity_poly.type
_entity_poly.pdbx_seq_one_letter_code
_entity_poly.pdbx_strand_id
1 'polypeptide(L)' 'MYNWKGKKVLVTGAGGFMGSHLTESLVKKGARVTAFVRYNSRRSP' A
#
# COMPACT_ATOMS: atom_id res chain seq x y z
N MET A 1 1.18 -20.29 -3.85
CA MET A 1 1.63 -18.91 -3.54
C MET A 1 1.29 -18.01 -4.73
N TYR A 2 0.65 -16.86 -4.53
CA TYR A 2 0.30 -15.94 -5.64
C TYR A 2 1.53 -15.18 -6.16
N ASN A 3 1.65 -15.06 -7.48
CA ASN A 3 2.71 -14.26 -8.13
C ASN A 3 2.25 -12.81 -8.31
N TRP A 4 2.97 -11.87 -7.68
CA TRP A 4 2.67 -10.44 -7.70
C TRP A 4 3.51 -9.65 -8.72
N LYS A 5 4.56 -10.26 -9.30
CA LYS A 5 5.50 -9.58 -10.19
C LYS A 5 4.78 -8.94 -11.39
N GLY A 6 4.93 -7.62 -11.56
CA GLY A 6 4.37 -6.85 -12.66
C GLY A 6 2.87 -6.54 -12.58
N LYS A 7 2.15 -7.09 -11.59
CA LYS A 7 0.72 -6.84 -11.39
C LYS A 7 0.49 -5.39 -10.97
N LYS A 8 -0.51 -4.73 -11.59
CA LYS A 8 -0.93 -3.39 -11.20
C LYS A 8 -1.87 -3.49 -9.99
N VAL A 9 -1.55 -2.78 -8.91
CA VAL A 9 -2.36 -2.81 -7.68
C VAL A 9 -2.60 -1.38 -7.21
N LEU A 10 -3.85 -1.02 -6.95
CA LEU A 10 -4.23 0.23 -6.29
C LEU A 10 -4.45 -0.06 -4.81
N VAL A 11 -3.73 0.65 -3.93
CA VAL A 11 -3.93 0.55 -2.48
C VAL A 11 -4.55 1.85 -1.98
N THR A 12 -5.80 1.79 -1.54
CA THR A 12 -6.45 2.90 -0.82
C THR A 12 -6.09 2.86 0.66
N GLY A 13 -5.93 4.02 1.29
CA GLY A 13 -5.51 4.08 2.70
C GLY A 13 -4.03 3.70 2.88
N ALA A 14 -3.23 3.82 1.82
CA ALA A 14 -1.81 3.44 1.82
C ALA A 14 -0.94 4.22 2.83
N GLY A 15 -1.42 5.36 3.34
CA GLY A 15 -0.75 6.15 4.38
C GLY A 15 -1.10 5.76 5.82
N GLY A 16 -2.04 4.82 6.04
CA GLY A 16 -2.35 4.31 7.38
C GLY A 16 -1.40 3.20 7.83
N PHE A 17 -1.49 2.77 9.09
CA PHE A 17 -0.61 1.73 9.67
C PHE A 17 -0.58 0.45 8.84
N MET A 18 -1.72 -0.23 8.68
CA MET A 18 -1.79 -1.48 7.90
C MET A 18 -1.56 -1.23 6.39
N GLY A 19 -1.99 -0.07 5.89
CA GLY A 19 -1.89 0.27 4.47
C GLY A 19 -0.44 0.47 4.01
N SER A 20 0.41 1.05 4.87
CA SER A 20 1.82 1.27 4.55
C SER A 20 2.59 -0.05 4.52
N HIS A 21 2.39 -0.94 5.50
CA HIS A 21 3.00 -2.27 5.52
C HIS A 21 2.54 -3.17 4.36
N LEU A 22 1.24 -3.11 4.02
CA LEU A 22 0.73 -3.83 2.85
C LEU A 22 1.38 -3.32 1.55
N THR A 23 1.46 -2.00 1.39
CA THR A 23 2.10 -1.36 0.24
C THR A 23 3.57 -1.81 0.13
N GLU A 24 4.32 -1.79 1.23
CA GLU A 24 5.70 -2.26 1.29
C GLU A 24 5.84 -3.73 0.88
N SER A 25 4.98 -4.61 1.40
CA SER A 25 5.00 -6.05 1.06
C SER A 25 4.72 -6.30 -0.42
N LEU A 26 3.76 -5.59 -1.01
CA LEU A 26 3.41 -5.73 -2.43
C LEU A 26 4.55 -5.26 -3.35
N VAL A 27 5.19 -4.15 -3.01
CA VAL A 27 6.38 -3.65 -3.74
C VAL A 27 7.53 -4.65 -3.66
N LYS A 28 7.84 -5.18 -2.46
CA LYS A 28 8.88 -6.22 -2.27
C LYS A 28 8.60 -7.50 -3.07
N LYS A 29 7.33 -7.82 -3.31
CA LYS A 29 6.91 -8.97 -4.15
C LYS A 29 6.88 -8.65 -5.65
N GLY A 30 7.30 -7.45 -6.06
CA GLY A 30 7.43 -7.04 -7.45
C GLY A 30 6.15 -6.50 -8.10
N ALA A 31 5.13 -6.18 -7.30
CA ALA A 31 3.94 -5.52 -7.83
C ALA A 31 4.25 -4.07 -8.24
N ARG A 32 3.52 -3.58 -9.25
CA ARG A 32 3.47 -2.16 -9.61
C ARG A 32 2.34 -1.51 -8.85
N VAL A 33 2.68 -0.91 -7.71
CA VAL A 33 1.70 -0.37 -6.78
C VAL A 33 1.47 1.11 -7.03
N THR A 34 0.20 1.52 -7.10
CA THR A 34 -0.23 2.91 -6.96
C THR A 34 -0.79 3.08 -5.55
N ALA A 35 -0.10 3.88 -4.74
CA ALA A 35 -0.52 4.19 -3.37
C ALA A 35 -1.45 5.42 -3.41
N PHE A 36 -2.73 5.21 -3.10
CA PHE A 36 -3.69 6.29 -2.96
C PHE A 36 -3.72 6.75 -1.50
N VAL A 37 -3.06 7.89 -1.26
CA VAL A 37 -2.92 8.50 0.06
C VAL A 37 -3.80 9.74 0.12
N ARG A 38 -4.70 9.77 1.11
CA ARG A 38 -5.38 10.98 1.54
C ARG A 38 -4.74 11.43 2.84
N TYR A 39 -4.20 12.65 2.87
CA TYR A 39 -3.59 13.19 4.08
C TYR A 39 -4.69 13.46 5.12
N ASN A 40 -4.88 12.53 6.05
CA ASN A 40 -5.75 12.66 7.20
C ASN A 40 -4.94 12.27 8.44
N SER A 41 -4.00 13.12 8.83
CA SER A 41 -3.30 13.02 10.11
C SER A 41 -4.25 13.41 11.25
N ARG A 42 -5.24 12.56 11.54
CA ARG A 42 -5.95 12.66 12.82
C ARG A 42 -5.06 11.99 13.86
N ARG A 43 -4.16 12.78 14.44
CA ARG A 43 -3.53 12.46 15.72
C ARG A 43 -4.66 12.52 16.74
N SER A 44 -5.23 11.37 17.09
CA SER A 44 -6.06 11.31 18.29
C SER A 44 -5.15 11.65 19.48
N PRO A 45 -5.60 12.49 20.44
CA PRO A 45 -4.84 12.80 21.65
C PRO A 45 -4.54 11.55 22.48
#